data_AF-A0A0M4SM30-F1
#
_entry.id   AF-A0A0M4SM30-F1
#
_cell.length_a   1.000
_cell.length_b   1.000
_cell.length_c   1.000
_cell.angle_alpha   90.00
_cell.angle_beta   90.00
_cell.angle_gamma   90.00
#
_symmetry.space_group_name_H-M   'P 1'
#
loop_
_entity.id
_entity.type
_entity.pdbx_description
1 polymer ?
#
loop_
_entity_poly.entity_id
_entity_poly.type
_entity_poly.pdbx_seq_one_letter_code
_entity_poly.pdbx_strand_id
1 'polypeptide(L)'
;MAKLKVKDIVVGAEQLSLGISMVVAVVIGTGLGYLVKKATNFTPALWIGFAIGIAAAILNVYKAYKAQIKSLDELKDESRYKGYTKDDDEDD
;
A
#
# COMPACT_ATOMS: atom_id res chain seq x y z
N MET A 1 4.30 -7.98 -32.17
CA MET A 1 3.41 -7.26 -31.22
C MET A 1 3.94 -7.50 -29.83
N ALA A 2 4.34 -6.44 -29.10
CA ALA A 2 4.73 -6.59 -27.71
C ALA A 2 3.50 -7.05 -26.89
N LYS A 3 3.57 -8.23 -26.29
CA LYS A 3 2.52 -8.75 -25.42
C LYS A 3 2.58 -7.92 -24.13
N LEU A 4 1.81 -6.83 -24.06
CA LEU A 4 1.68 -6.02 -22.86
C LEU A 4 1.25 -6.95 -21.73
N LYS A 5 2.16 -7.22 -20.80
CA LYS A 5 1.88 -8.00 -19.61
C LYS A 5 1.04 -7.09 -18.72
N VAL A 6 -0.28 -7.20 -18.81
CA VAL A 6 -1.24 -6.42 -18.02
C VAL A 6 -0.87 -6.40 -16.53
N LYS A 7 -0.31 -7.50 -16.03
CA LYS A 7 0.26 -7.63 -14.69
C LYS A 7 1.31 -6.55 -14.35
N ASP A 8 2.24 -6.26 -15.26
CA ASP A 8 3.31 -5.28 -15.01
C ASP A 8 2.75 -3.86 -14.95
N ILE A 9 1.69 -3.57 -15.73
CA ILE A 9 0.98 -2.30 -15.70
C ILE A 9 0.23 -2.12 -14.37
N VAL A 10 -0.46 -3.18 -13.91
CA VAL A 10 -1.19 -3.16 -12.63
C VAL A 10 -0.25 -2.93 -11.46
N VAL A 11 0.86 -3.68 -11.40
CA VAL A 11 1.87 -3.50 -10.33
C VAL A 11 2.47 -2.10 -10.37
N GLY A 12 2.76 -1.56 -11.55
CA GLY A 12 3.24 -0.19 -11.71
C GLY A 12 2.23 0.86 -11.22
N ALA A 13 0.95 0.67 -11.54
CA ALA A 13 -0.12 1.56 -11.10
C ALA A 13 -0.32 1.51 -9.56
N GLU A 14 -0.23 0.33 -8.94
CA GLU A 14 -0.31 0.16 -7.49
C GLU A 14 0.83 0.88 -6.77
N GLN A 15 2.07 0.75 -7.24
CA GLN A 15 3.23 1.45 -6.67
C GLN A 15 3.13 2.96 -6.85
N LEU A 16 2.71 3.42 -8.02
CA LEU A 16 2.50 4.84 -8.29
C LEU A 16 1.40 5.42 -7.38
N SER A 17 0.29 4.70 -7.24
CA SER A 17 -0.82 5.09 -6.36
C SER A 17 -0.38 5.18 -4.90
N LEU A 18 0.48 4.26 -4.45
CA LEU A 18 1.06 4.30 -3.10
C LEU A 18 2.00 5.49 -2.90
N GLY A 19 2.83 5.81 -3.89
CA GLY A 19 3.68 7.00 -3.82
C GLY A 19 2.87 8.30 -3.75
N ILE A 20 1.81 8.39 -4.56
CA ILE A 20 0.91 9.56 -4.56
C ILE A 20 0.20 9.71 -3.21
N SER A 21 -0.29 8.63 -2.61
CA SER A 21 -0.98 8.70 -1.31
C SER A 21 -0.08 9.24 -0.19
N MET A 22 1.23 8.91 -0.21
CA MET A 22 2.21 9.44 0.73
C MET A 22 2.37 10.95 0.59
N VAL A 23 2.51 11.45 -0.64
CA VAL A 23 2.63 12.89 -0.92
C VAL A 23 1.38 13.62 -0.47
N VAL A 24 0.20 13.10 -0.81
CA VAL A 24 -1.09 13.67 -0.40
C VAL A 24 -1.21 13.75 1.12
N ALA A 25 -0.81 12.70 1.85
CA ALA A 25 -0.84 12.69 3.32
C ALA A 25 0.03 13.80 3.93
N VAL A 26 1.25 13.99 3.41
CA VAL A 26 2.15 15.06 3.88
C VAL A 26 1.59 16.45 3.54
N VAL A 27 1.03 16.64 2.33
CA VAL A 27 0.41 17.90 1.91
C VAL A 27 -0.80 18.24 2.80
N ILE A 28 -1.64 17.25 3.13
CA ILE A 28 -2.78 17.47 4.03
C ILE A 28 -2.29 17.81 5.44
N GLY A 29 -1.32 17.07 5.99
CA GLY A 29 -0.78 17.33 7.32
C GLY A 29 -0.16 18.72 7.44
N THR A 30 0.70 19.08 6.49
CA THR A 30 1.32 20.43 6.41
C THR A 30 0.30 21.52 6.15
N GLY A 31 -0.68 21.29 5.27
CA GLY A 31 -1.77 22.21 4.97
C GLY A 31 -2.63 22.51 6.21
N LEU A 32 -2.98 21.51 7.00
CA LEU A 32 -3.67 21.69 8.28
C LEU A 32 -2.80 22.46 9.27
N GLY A 33 -1.51 22.14 9.38
CA GLY A 33 -0.55 22.89 10.20
C GLY A 33 -0.46 24.36 9.80
N TYR A 34 -0.52 24.65 8.49
CA TYR A 34 -0.53 26.01 7.96
C TYR A 34 -1.82 26.75 8.33
N LEU A 35 -2.99 26.12 8.21
CA LEU A 35 -4.26 26.71 8.59
C LEU A 35 -4.29 27.06 10.09
N VAL A 36 -3.78 26.17 10.94
CA VAL A 36 -3.66 26.43 12.39
C VAL A 36 -2.71 27.59 12.66
N LYS A 37 -1.54 27.62 12.01
CA LYS A 37 -0.60 28.75 12.12
C LYS A 37 -1.28 30.06 11.72
N LYS A 38 -2.01 30.08 10.59
CA LYS A 38 -2.69 31.28 10.08
C LYS A 38 -3.76 31.79 11.04
N ALA A 39 -4.47 30.90 11.73
CA ALA A 39 -5.51 31.26 12.69
C ALA A 39 -4.97 31.70 14.06
N THR A 40 -3.88 31.10 14.53
CA THR A 40 -3.41 31.26 15.93
C THR A 40 -2.07 31.97 16.06
N ASN A 41 -1.39 32.29 14.95
CA ASN A 41 0.02 32.71 14.91
C ASN A 41 1.00 31.74 15.60
N PHE A 42 0.58 30.51 15.88
CA PHE A 42 1.42 29.48 16.48
C PHE A 42 2.35 28.86 15.42
N THR A 43 3.53 29.44 15.25
CA THR A 43 4.54 28.98 14.28
C THR A 43 4.88 27.48 14.36
N PRO A 44 4.97 26.84 15.56
CA PRO A 44 5.22 25.40 15.64
C PRO A 44 4.13 24.53 15.00
N ALA A 45 2.91 25.06 14.76
CA ALA A 45 1.83 24.31 14.13
C ALA A 45 2.21 23.73 12.76
N LEU A 46 3.06 24.42 11.99
CA LEU A 46 3.55 23.91 10.70
C LEU A 46 4.36 22.63 10.86
N TRP A 47 5.27 22.60 11.84
CA TRP A 47 6.12 21.43 12.11
C TRP A 47 5.31 20.26 12.68
N ILE A 48 4.33 20.55 13.54
CA ILE A 48 3.42 19.54 14.06
C ILE A 48 2.59 18.93 12.92
N GLY A 49 2.02 19.76 12.04
CA GLY A 49 1.28 19.30 10.87
C GLY A 49 2.14 18.46 9.93
N PHE A 50 3.39 18.88 9.69
CA PHE A 50 4.36 18.11 8.91
C PHE A 50 4.66 16.74 9.54
N ALA A 51 4.93 16.70 10.84
CA ALA A 51 5.22 15.46 11.56
C ALA A 51 4.02 14.49 11.52
N ILE A 52 2.80 15.00 11.71
CA ILE A 52 1.56 14.21 11.59
C ILE A 52 1.40 13.69 10.15
N GLY A 53 1.68 14.53 9.14
CA GLY A 53 1.63 14.14 7.74
C GLY A 53 2.60 13.00 7.41
N ILE A 54 3.84 13.06 7.91
CA ILE A 54 4.82 11.97 7.77
C ILE A 54 4.33 10.71 8.48
N ALA A 55 3.87 10.82 9.73
CA ALA A 55 3.38 9.68 10.49
C ALA A 55 2.20 8.99 9.76
N ALA A 56 1.29 9.78 9.19
CA ALA A 56 0.18 9.27 8.39
C ALA A 56 0.65 8.57 7.11
N ALA A 57 1.66 9.11 6.41
CA ALA A 57 2.24 8.48 5.23
C ALA A 57 2.89 7.12 5.57
N ILE A 58 3.66 7.05 6.67
CA ILE A 58 4.27 5.79 7.14
C ILE A 58 3.19 4.77 7.48
N LEU A 59 2.14 5.18 8.19
CA LEU A 59 1.05 4.30 8.60
C LEU A 59 0.24 3.80 7.38
N ASN A 60 0.09 4.62 6.35
CA ASN A 60 -0.52 4.24 5.07
C ASN A 60 0.30 3.16 4.35
N VAL A 61 1.62 3.35 4.23
CA VAL A 61 2.54 2.38 3.63
C VAL A 61 2.53 1.06 4.39
N TYR A 62 2.61 1.10 5.72
CA TYR A 62 2.56 -0.10 6.55
C TYR A 62 1.28 -0.91 6.31
N LYS A 63 0.13 -0.22 6.22
CA LYS A 63 -1.16 -0.86 5.95
C LYS A 63 -1.21 -1.49 4.56
N ALA A 64 -0.72 -0.78 3.54
CA ALA A 64 -0.65 -1.28 2.16
C ALA A 64 0.30 -2.48 2.03
N TYR A 65 1.44 -2.46 2.72
CA TYR A 65 2.38 -3.58 2.77
C TYR A 65 1.74 -4.81 3.43
N LYS A 66 1.10 -4.64 4.60
CA LYS A 66 0.44 -5.75 5.30
C LYS A 66 -0.69 -6.36 4.47
N ALA A 67 -1.44 -5.55 3.72
CA ALA A 67 -2.48 -6.03 2.81
C ALA A 67 -1.89 -6.84 1.65
N GLN A 68 -0.79 -6.37 1.04
CA GLN A 68 -0.08 -7.11 -0.01
C GLN A 68 0.42 -8.47 0.50
N ILE A 69 1.05 -8.53 1.67
CA ILE A 69 1.52 -9.79 2.26
C ILE A 69 0.37 -10.76 2.54
N LYS A 70 -0.75 -10.27 3.09
CA LYS A 70 -1.95 -11.10 3.32
C LYS A 70 -2.49 -11.69 2.02
N SER A 71 -2.57 -10.90 0.95
CA SER A 71 -2.99 -11.39 -0.37
C SER A 71 -2.04 -12.44 -0.93
N LEU A 72 -0.73 -12.31 -0.68
CA LEU A 72 0.26 -13.30 -1.10
C LEU A 72 0.14 -14.61 -0.33
N ASP A 73 -0.19 -14.56 0.97
CA ASP A 73 -0.38 -15.77 1.76
C ASP A 73 -1.71 -16.48 1.44
N GLU A 74 -2.79 -15.75 1.19
CA GLU A 74 -4.06 -16.32 0.67
C GLU A 74 -3.83 -17.02 -0.68
N LEU A 75 -3.06 -16.42 -1.60
CA LEU A 75 -2.70 -17.04 -2.88
C LEU A 75 -1.87 -18.33 -2.72
N LYS A 76 -1.03 -18.44 -1.68
CA LYS A 76 -0.26 -19.67 -1.40
C LYS A 76 -1.13 -20.78 -0.86
N ASP A 77 -2.12 -20.45 -0.03
CA ASP A 77 -2.97 -21.41 0.65
C ASP A 77 -4.02 -22.03 -0.30
N GLU A 78 -4.49 -21.25 -1.28
CA GLU A 78 -5.59 -21.65 -2.17
C GLU A 78 -5.20 -22.62 -3.31
N SER A 79 -3.90 -22.84 -3.62
CA SER A 79 -3.53 -23.58 -4.85
C SER A 79 -2.40 -24.61 -4.76
N ARG A 80 -1.63 -24.70 -3.66
CA ARG A 80 -0.42 -25.56 -3.66
C ARG A 80 -0.60 -26.96 -3.08
N TYR A 81 -1.70 -27.28 -2.41
CA TYR A 81 -1.88 -28.57 -1.71
C TYR A 81 -3.26 -29.24 -1.85
N LYS A 82 -4.18 -28.75 -2.68
CA LYS A 82 -5.43 -29.45 -2.97
C LYS A 82 -5.39 -30.02 -4.38
N GLY A 83 -5.03 -31.30 -4.50
CA GLY A 83 -5.32 -32.11 -5.68
C GLY A 83 -4.14 -32.53 -6.56
N TYR A 84 -3.07 -33.07 -5.97
CA TYR A 84 -2.34 -34.17 -6.63
C TYR A 84 -2.70 -35.44 -5.85
N THR A 85 -3.91 -35.96 -6.05
CA THR A 85 -4.10 -37.40 -5.92
C THR A 85 -3.33 -37.99 -7.09
N LYS A 86 -2.18 -38.62 -6.81
CA LYS A 86 -1.69 -39.62 -7.75
C LYS A 86 -2.81 -40.66 -7.80
N ASP A 87 -3.46 -40.76 -8.95
CA ASP A 87 -4.16 -41.99 -9.29
C ASP A 87 -3.07 -43.04 -9.47
N ASP A 88 -2.62 -43.61 -8.34
CA ASP A 88 -1.94 -44.89 -8.31
C ASP A 88 -3.05 -45.94 -8.55
N ASP A 89 -3.49 -46.05 -9.80
CA ASP A 89 -4.20 -47.24 -10.29
C ASP A 89 -3.14 -48.33 -10.52
N GLU A 90 -2.59 -48.85 -9.42
CA GLU A 90 -2.18 -50.26 -9.33
C GLU A 90 -3.38 -51.00 -8.72
N ASP A 91 -4.11 -51.75 -9.55
CA ASP A 91 -4.54 -53.13 -9.25
C ASP A 91 -5.38 -53.72 -10.42
N ASP A 92 -4.93 -54.91 -10.86
CA ASP A 92 -5.44 -55.90 -11.85
C ASP A 92 -5.20 -55.71 -13.37
#